data_AF-B4FLG8-F1
#
_entry.id   AF-B4FLG8-F1
#
_cell.length_a   1.000
_cell.length_b   1.000
_cell.length_c   1.000
_cell.angle_alpha   90.00
_cell.angle_beta   90.00
_cell.angle_gamma   90.00
#
_symmetry.space_group_name_H-M   'P 1'
#
loop_
_entity.id
_entity.type
_entity.pdbx_description
1 polymer ?
#
loop_
_entity_poly.entity_id
_entity_poly.type
_entity_poly.pdbx_seq_one_letter_code
_entity_poly.pdbx_strand_id
1 'polypeptide(L)'
;MNGLLPPEIRVREISAARPEFHARSSTKSKVYRYKIYNEAIMDPFHNHYAYHSAYKLNPHAMQEAANYFVGIHDFTSFANAAHNDGERRPTKKITRFDVTEMGAVLQLEVEGTGFLYRQVRNMVALLLQVGKEALPPDIVPAIIAARDRKELAKVALSAPPHGLYLMSVNYDEEILKPPEGSPPISFGRTHHLSKCKLTLY
;
A
#
# COMPACT_ATOMS: atom_id res chain seq x y z
N MET A 1 9.64 -22.01 -12.97
CA MET A 1 9.87 -20.85 -12.07
C MET A 1 9.40 -21.13 -10.65
N ASN A 2 8.11 -21.37 -10.39
CA ASN A 2 7.62 -21.55 -9.00
C ASN A 2 8.28 -22.72 -8.22
N GLY A 3 8.75 -23.77 -8.89
CA GLY A 3 9.50 -24.86 -8.24
C GLY A 3 10.93 -24.49 -7.77
N LEU A 4 11.43 -23.30 -8.13
CA LEU A 4 12.76 -22.80 -7.74
C LEU A 4 12.70 -21.67 -6.71
N LEU A 5 11.49 -21.18 -6.39
CA LEU A 5 11.30 -20.03 -5.51
C LEU A 5 11.03 -20.49 -4.07
N PRO A 6 11.41 -19.69 -3.06
CA PRO A 6 11.02 -19.96 -1.68
C PRO A 6 9.50 -19.93 -1.53
N PRO A 7 8.92 -20.56 -0.48
CA PRO A 7 7.49 -20.73 -0.36
C PRO A 7 6.67 -19.42 -0.33
N GLU A 8 7.29 -18.31 0.06
CA GLU A 8 6.67 -16.99 0.17
C GLU A 8 6.58 -16.24 -1.17
N ILE A 9 7.30 -16.67 -2.22
CA ILE A 9 7.36 -15.98 -3.51
C ILE A 9 6.74 -16.85 -4.60
N ARG A 10 5.78 -16.29 -5.33
CA ARG A 10 5.08 -16.98 -6.43
C ARG A 10 4.95 -16.08 -7.65
N VAL A 11 5.31 -16.61 -8.81
CA VAL A 11 4.98 -16.05 -10.12
C VAL A 11 3.53 -16.44 -10.44
N ARG A 12 2.68 -15.43 -10.61
CA ARG A 12 1.26 -15.61 -10.94
C ARG A 12 1.01 -15.62 -12.45
N GLU A 13 1.79 -14.84 -13.19
CA GLU A 13 1.60 -14.63 -14.62
C GLU A 13 2.95 -14.38 -15.30
N ILE A 14 3.09 -14.82 -16.55
CA ILE A 14 4.19 -14.50 -17.43
C ILE A 14 3.60 -14.13 -18.80
N SER A 15 3.98 -12.98 -19.32
CA SER A 15 3.57 -12.48 -20.62
C SER A 15 4.77 -11.87 -21.36
N ALA A 16 4.73 -11.91 -22.69
CA ALA A 16 5.67 -11.14 -23.51
C ALA A 16 5.35 -9.65 -23.35
N ALA A 17 6.39 -8.82 -23.23
CA ALA A 17 6.27 -7.37 -23.17
C ALA A 17 7.01 -6.74 -24.35
N ARG A 18 6.60 -5.53 -24.72
CA ARG A 18 7.31 -4.76 -25.75
C ARG A 18 8.71 -4.37 -25.27
N PRO A 19 9.71 -4.20 -26.16
CA PRO A 19 11.06 -3.77 -25.78
C PRO A 19 11.10 -2.44 -25.01
N GLU A 20 10.13 -1.56 -25.23
CA GLU A 20 10.03 -0.25 -24.58
C GLU A 20 9.42 -0.33 -23.17
N PHE A 21 8.85 -1.47 -22.79
CA PHE A 21 8.27 -1.64 -21.47
C PHE A 21 9.35 -1.65 -20.38
N HIS A 22 9.12 -0.86 -19.34
CA HIS A 22 9.96 -0.87 -18.16
C HIS A 22 9.11 -0.82 -16.88
N ALA A 23 9.23 -1.86 -16.04
CA ALA A 23 8.37 -2.07 -14.88
C ALA A 23 8.28 -0.85 -13.93
N ARG A 24 9.36 -0.06 -13.80
CA ARG A 24 9.38 1.18 -12.99
C ARG A 24 8.87 2.44 -13.71
N SER A 25 9.43 2.81 -14.86
CA SER A 25 9.15 4.10 -15.53
C SER A 25 7.86 4.10 -16.33
N SER A 26 7.38 2.94 -16.79
CA SER A 26 6.10 2.82 -17.50
C SER A 26 4.88 2.84 -16.56
N THR A 27 5.08 2.85 -15.24
CA THR A 27 3.99 2.87 -14.24
C THR A 27 3.18 4.16 -14.35
N LYS A 28 1.84 4.05 -14.39
CA LYS A 28 0.89 5.17 -14.33
C LYS A 28 0.45 5.46 -12.89
N SER A 29 0.10 4.42 -12.14
CA SER A 29 -0.24 4.53 -10.71
C SER A 29 0.09 3.25 -9.94
N LYS A 30 0.12 3.35 -8.62
CA LYS A 30 0.26 2.22 -7.71
C LYS A 30 -0.84 2.29 -6.66
N VAL A 31 -1.43 1.15 -6.35
CA VAL A 31 -2.40 1.01 -5.27
C VAL A 31 -1.72 0.28 -4.12
N TYR A 32 -1.61 0.95 -2.98
CA TYR A 32 -1.18 0.33 -1.73
C TYR A 32 -2.37 0.16 -0.80
N ARG A 33 -2.35 -0.92 -0.04
CA ARG A 33 -3.31 -1.20 1.00
C ARG A 33 -2.60 -1.39 2.32
N TYR A 34 -3.10 -0.75 3.37
CA TYR A 34 -2.68 -0.99 4.74
C TYR A 34 -3.84 -1.58 5.53
N LYS A 35 -3.60 -2.71 6.20
CA LYS A 35 -4.60 -3.38 7.05
C LYS A 35 -4.33 -3.08 8.51
N ILE A 36 -5.37 -2.68 9.21
CA ILE A 36 -5.39 -2.50 10.66
C ILE A 36 -6.44 -3.46 11.22
N TYR A 37 -6.03 -4.36 12.11
CA TYR A 37 -6.96 -5.17 12.88
C TYR A 37 -7.39 -4.35 14.11
N ASN A 38 -8.68 -4.01 14.21
CA ASN A 38 -9.20 -3.04 15.16
C ASN A 38 -10.23 -3.61 16.13
N GLU A 39 -9.86 -4.70 16.78
CA GLU A 39 -10.56 -5.28 17.91
C GLU A 39 -9.63 -5.39 19.12
N ALA A 40 -10.21 -5.56 20.31
CA ALA A 40 -9.44 -5.63 21.56
C ALA A 40 -8.40 -6.78 21.55
N ILE A 41 -8.74 -7.92 20.95
CA ILE A 41 -7.90 -9.12 20.90
C ILE A 41 -7.56 -9.44 19.45
N MET A 42 -6.27 -9.55 19.15
CA MET A 42 -5.76 -9.89 17.82
C MET A 42 -6.08 -11.34 17.47
N ASP A 43 -6.64 -11.57 16.29
CA ASP A 43 -6.72 -12.91 15.70
C ASP A 43 -5.31 -13.37 15.27
N PRO A 44 -4.80 -14.52 15.76
CA PRO A 44 -3.49 -15.03 15.39
C PRO A 44 -3.27 -15.19 13.87
N PHE A 45 -4.32 -15.45 13.09
CA PHE A 45 -4.21 -15.57 11.63
C PHE A 45 -3.91 -14.24 10.93
N HIS A 46 -4.14 -13.11 11.61
CA HIS A 46 -3.89 -11.77 11.08
C HIS A 46 -2.54 -11.19 11.54
N ASN A 47 -1.85 -11.80 12.52
CA ASN A 47 -0.72 -11.20 13.24
C ASN A 47 0.44 -10.75 12.34
N HIS A 48 0.70 -11.50 11.26
CA HIS A 48 1.76 -11.16 10.29
C HIS A 48 1.27 -10.30 9.12
N TYR A 49 -0.02 -9.93 9.11
CA TYR A 49 -0.72 -9.42 7.92
C TYR A 49 -1.58 -8.17 8.19
N ALA A 50 -1.68 -7.71 9.43
CA ALA A 50 -2.36 -6.49 9.80
C ALA A 50 -1.73 -5.88 11.06
N TYR A 51 -1.69 -4.56 11.13
CA TYR A 51 -1.31 -3.87 12.35
C TYR A 51 -2.43 -3.99 13.39
N HIS A 52 -2.13 -4.47 14.59
CA HIS A 52 -3.12 -4.50 15.68
C HIS A 52 -3.24 -3.12 16.35
N SER A 53 -4.46 -2.57 16.36
CA SER A 53 -4.82 -1.44 17.21
C SER A 53 -5.84 -1.90 18.25
N ALA A 54 -5.41 -2.02 19.50
CA ALA A 54 -6.29 -2.31 20.64
C ALA A 54 -7.23 -1.13 20.99
N TYR A 55 -6.87 0.09 20.58
CA TYR A 55 -7.74 1.26 20.69
C TYR A 55 -8.76 1.25 19.55
N LYS A 56 -10.05 1.37 19.86
CA LYS A 56 -11.09 1.55 18.85
C LYS A 56 -10.79 2.83 18.05
N LEU A 57 -10.71 2.69 16.73
CA LEU A 57 -10.43 3.81 15.84
C LEU A 57 -11.74 4.40 15.33
N ASN A 58 -11.77 5.72 15.13
CA ASN A 58 -12.83 6.43 14.43
C ASN A 58 -12.53 6.45 12.92
N PRO A 59 -13.14 5.58 12.11
CA PRO A 59 -12.89 5.49 10.67
C PRO A 59 -13.36 6.74 9.92
N HIS A 60 -14.38 7.44 10.42
CA HIS A 60 -14.87 8.68 9.81
C HIS A 60 -13.83 9.80 9.92
N ALA A 61 -13.29 10.03 11.12
CA ALA A 61 -12.21 11.00 11.33
C ALA A 61 -10.96 10.64 10.48
N MET A 62 -10.65 9.35 10.36
CA MET A 62 -9.57 8.88 9.49
C MET A 62 -9.85 9.17 8.01
N GLN A 63 -11.09 8.98 7.53
CA GLN A 63 -11.47 9.30 6.16
C GLN A 63 -11.40 10.81 5.89
N GLU A 64 -11.86 11.65 6.82
CA GLU A 64 -11.73 13.10 6.72
C GLU A 64 -10.26 13.53 6.58
N ALA A 65 -9.38 12.98 7.42
CA ALA A 65 -7.93 13.23 7.32
C ALA A 65 -7.33 12.67 6.01
N ALA A 66 -7.78 11.49 5.57
CA ALA A 66 -7.33 10.87 4.33
C ALA A 66 -7.64 11.74 3.10
N ASN A 67 -8.78 12.43 3.09
CA ASN A 67 -9.18 13.31 2.00
C ASN A 67 -8.21 14.47 1.79
N TYR A 68 -7.56 15.00 2.84
CA TYR A 68 -6.56 16.07 2.70
C TYR A 68 -5.28 15.63 1.98
N PHE A 69 -5.01 14.32 1.90
CA PHE A 69 -3.88 13.81 1.13
C PHE A 69 -4.16 13.73 -0.38
N VAL A 70 -5.42 13.73 -0.80
CA VAL A 70 -5.80 13.64 -2.21
C VAL A 70 -5.41 14.94 -2.92
N GLY A 71 -4.88 14.82 -4.14
CA GLY A 71 -4.35 15.94 -4.92
C GLY A 71 -2.84 15.86 -5.11
N ILE A 72 -2.23 17.01 -5.41
CA ILE A 72 -0.80 17.15 -5.70
C ILE A 72 -0.14 17.91 -4.56
N HIS A 73 0.77 17.24 -3.86
CA HIS A 73 1.42 17.81 -2.67
C HIS A 73 2.92 17.50 -2.65
N ASP A 74 3.68 18.33 -1.97
CA ASP A 74 5.04 18.02 -1.55
C ASP A 74 4.98 17.12 -0.30
N PHE A 75 5.39 15.87 -0.45
CA PHE A 75 5.33 14.87 0.63
C PHE A 75 6.62 14.77 1.45
N THR A 76 7.47 15.81 1.47
CA THR A 76 8.72 15.79 2.24
C THR A 76 8.49 15.45 3.72
N SER A 77 7.44 15.99 4.35
CA SER A 77 7.06 15.67 5.74
C SER A 77 6.71 14.20 5.98
N PHE A 78 6.41 13.45 4.91
CA PHE A 78 6.06 12.03 4.96
C PHE A 78 7.17 11.15 4.40
N ALA A 79 8.32 11.70 4.00
CA ALA A 79 9.45 10.94 3.47
C ALA A 79 10.54 10.74 4.52
N ASN A 80 11.03 9.52 4.65
CA ASN A 80 12.29 9.28 5.37
C ASN A 80 13.47 9.61 4.44
N ALA A 81 14.58 10.13 4.95
CA ALA A 81 15.83 10.21 4.19
C ALA A 81 16.19 8.81 3.64
N ALA A 82 16.46 8.73 2.34
CA ALA A 82 16.95 7.52 1.70
C ALA A 82 18.46 7.70 1.53
N HIS A 83 19.24 6.66 1.85
CA HIS A 83 20.70 6.76 1.85
C HIS A 83 21.32 6.99 0.46
N ASN A 84 20.60 6.76 -0.65
CA ASN A 84 21.11 6.87 -2.02
C ASN A 84 19.97 7.05 -3.04
N ASP A 85 19.37 8.23 -3.15
CA ASP A 85 18.50 8.52 -4.30
C ASP A 85 18.96 9.86 -4.90
N GLY A 86 19.04 9.91 -6.24
CA GLY A 86 19.30 11.13 -7.02
C GLY A 86 18.20 12.18 -6.83
N GLU A 87 17.91 13.01 -7.85
CA GLU A 87 16.90 14.07 -7.78
C GLU A 87 15.58 13.59 -7.15
N ARG A 88 15.40 13.90 -5.86
CA ARG A 88 14.16 13.64 -5.15
C ARG A 88 13.09 14.51 -5.76
N ARG A 89 12.05 13.88 -6.30
CA ARG A 89 10.80 14.55 -6.70
C ARG A 89 9.79 14.36 -5.57
N PRO A 90 9.78 15.20 -4.52
CA PRO A 90 8.92 15.03 -3.36
C PRO A 90 7.45 15.27 -3.70
N THR A 91 7.17 16.01 -4.76
CA THR A 91 5.83 16.22 -5.27
C THR A 91 5.26 14.93 -5.84
N LYS A 92 4.17 14.44 -5.26
CA LYS A 92 3.40 13.27 -5.74
C LYS A 92 1.94 13.64 -5.91
N LYS A 93 1.24 12.88 -6.76
CA LYS A 93 -0.21 12.96 -6.91
C LYS A 93 -0.84 11.73 -6.28
N ILE A 94 -1.72 11.95 -5.31
CA ILE A 94 -2.63 10.92 -4.78
C ILE A 94 -3.99 11.15 -5.44
N THR A 95 -4.53 10.11 -6.07
CA THR A 95 -5.83 10.16 -6.77
C THR A 95 -6.97 9.69 -5.89
N ARG A 96 -6.69 8.83 -4.92
CA ARG A 96 -7.69 8.22 -4.03
C ARG A 96 -7.04 7.81 -2.71
N PHE A 97 -7.73 8.01 -1.60
CA PHE A 97 -7.34 7.48 -0.31
C PHE A 97 -8.59 7.12 0.51
N ASP A 98 -8.92 5.84 0.52
CA ASP A 98 -10.14 5.33 1.13
C ASP A 98 -9.84 4.61 2.45
N VAL A 99 -10.73 4.77 3.40
CA VAL A 99 -10.77 4.10 4.71
C VAL A 99 -12.06 3.29 4.75
N THR A 100 -11.96 1.96 4.74
CA THR A 100 -13.10 1.06 4.66
C THR A 100 -13.11 0.08 5.81
N GLU A 101 -14.24 0.00 6.52
CA GLU A 101 -14.48 -1.01 7.56
C GLU A 101 -14.87 -2.35 6.93
N MET A 102 -14.18 -3.41 7.34
CA MET A 102 -14.43 -4.79 6.91
C MET A 102 -14.48 -5.70 8.14
N GLY A 103 -15.51 -5.52 8.96
CA GLY A 103 -15.64 -6.21 10.25
C GLY A 103 -14.52 -5.79 11.20
N ALA A 104 -13.72 -6.76 11.68
CA ALA A 104 -12.59 -6.49 12.57
C ALA A 104 -11.39 -5.80 11.89
N VAL A 105 -11.37 -5.71 10.55
CA VAL A 105 -10.27 -5.10 9.79
C VAL A 105 -10.70 -3.76 9.23
N LEU A 106 -9.93 -2.72 9.55
CA LEU A 106 -9.98 -1.43 8.87
C LEU A 106 -8.94 -1.43 7.74
N GLN A 107 -9.39 -1.12 6.52
CA GLN A 107 -8.57 -1.12 5.33
C GLN A 107 -8.34 0.31 4.84
N LEU A 108 -7.06 0.69 4.71
CA LEU A 108 -6.63 1.97 4.17
C LEU A 108 -6.05 1.73 2.77
N GLU A 109 -6.74 2.16 1.72
CA GLU A 109 -6.30 1.98 0.33
C GLU A 109 -5.94 3.33 -0.29
N VAL A 110 -4.70 3.47 -0.76
CA VAL A 110 -4.19 4.69 -1.37
C VAL A 110 -3.69 4.43 -2.78
N GLU A 111 -4.14 5.26 -3.71
CA GLU A 111 -3.69 5.26 -5.09
C GLU A 111 -2.96 6.57 -5.43
N GLY A 112 -1.82 6.45 -6.10
CA GLY A 112 -1.09 7.62 -6.57
C GLY A 112 -0.09 7.29 -7.68
N THR A 113 0.45 8.34 -8.30
CA THR A 113 1.41 8.23 -9.41
C THR A 113 2.79 7.70 -8.96
N GLY A 114 3.04 7.72 -7.66
CA GLY A 114 4.23 7.17 -7.03
C GLY A 114 4.31 7.61 -5.57
N PHE A 115 5.15 6.93 -4.81
CA PHE A 115 5.33 7.19 -3.38
C PHE A 115 6.81 7.29 -3.04
N LEU A 116 7.14 8.20 -2.13
CA LEU A 116 8.48 8.35 -1.56
C LEU A 116 8.76 7.20 -0.58
N TYR A 117 10.03 7.01 -0.25
CA TYR A 117 10.45 5.99 0.70
C TYR A 117 9.70 6.15 2.04
N ARG A 118 8.95 5.10 2.40
CA ARG A 118 8.07 5.00 3.59
C ARG A 118 6.87 5.95 3.64
N GLN A 119 6.56 6.68 2.56
CA GLN A 119 5.46 7.66 2.53
C GLN A 119 4.13 7.07 3.00
N VAL A 120 3.68 5.94 2.44
CA VAL A 120 2.39 5.34 2.80
C VAL A 120 2.32 5.00 4.29
N ARG A 121 3.36 4.41 4.85
CA ARG A 121 3.43 4.06 6.28
C ARG A 121 3.44 5.28 7.21
N ASN A 122 4.02 6.39 6.75
CA ASN A 122 4.03 7.65 7.47
C ASN A 122 2.66 8.35 7.41
N MET A 123 1.95 8.28 6.27
CA MET A 123 0.57 8.78 6.18
C MET A 123 -0.36 7.96 7.09
N VAL A 124 -0.27 6.63 7.04
CA VAL A 124 -1.02 5.72 7.93
C VAL A 124 -0.72 6.01 9.41
N ALA A 125 0.54 6.30 9.77
CA ALA A 125 0.92 6.64 11.14
C ALA A 125 0.17 7.87 11.68
N LEU A 126 0.00 8.91 10.85
CA LEU A 126 -0.77 10.10 11.22
C LEU A 126 -2.26 9.76 11.32
N LEU A 127 -2.80 9.02 10.35
CA LEU A 127 -4.19 8.57 10.37
C LEU A 127 -4.50 7.70 11.60
N LEU A 128 -3.56 6.92 12.10
CA LEU A 128 -3.72 6.18 13.36
C LEU A 128 -3.88 7.10 14.57
N GLN A 129 -3.23 8.27 14.61
CA GLN A 129 -3.42 9.24 15.69
C GLN A 129 -4.76 9.96 15.57
N VAL A 130 -5.17 10.31 14.35
CA VAL A 130 -6.50 10.88 14.09
C VAL A 130 -7.61 9.88 14.42
N GLY A 131 -7.44 8.61 14.05
CA GLY A 131 -8.39 7.55 14.38
C GLY A 131 -8.51 7.28 15.87
N LYS A 132 -7.45 7.51 16.65
CA LYS A 132 -7.50 7.49 18.12
C LYS A 132 -8.11 8.77 18.71
N GLU A 133 -8.52 9.71 17.87
CA GLU A 133 -9.00 11.05 18.24
C GLU A 133 -7.98 11.85 19.07
N ALA A 134 -6.70 11.48 18.99
CA ALA A 134 -5.60 12.17 19.67
C ALA A 134 -5.16 13.44 18.91
N LEU A 135 -5.50 13.52 17.62
CA LEU A 135 -5.26 14.67 16.76
C LEU A 135 -6.52 14.93 15.92
N PRO A 136 -6.82 16.21 15.61
CA PRO A 136 -7.94 16.53 14.73
C PRO A 136 -7.60 16.16 13.26
N PRO A 137 -8.59 15.86 12.41
CA PRO A 137 -8.37 15.50 11.01
C PRO A 137 -7.65 16.57 10.17
N ASP A 138 -7.86 17.85 10.50
CA ASP A 138 -7.29 19.02 9.82
C ASP A 138 -5.79 19.25 10.11
N ILE A 139 -5.15 18.37 10.90
CA ILE A 139 -3.70 18.38 11.11
C ILE A 139 -2.91 18.08 9.82
N VAL A 140 -3.51 17.35 8.87
CA VAL A 140 -2.83 16.86 7.67
C VAL A 140 -2.28 18.00 6.80
N PRO A 141 -3.07 19.03 6.42
CA PRO A 141 -2.56 20.20 5.70
C PRO A 141 -1.38 20.89 6.40
N ALA A 142 -1.41 21.02 7.72
CA ALA A 142 -0.33 21.66 8.49
C ALA A 142 0.98 20.86 8.39
N ILE A 143 0.91 19.52 8.52
CA ILE A 143 2.08 18.65 8.37
C ILE A 143 2.61 18.68 6.93
N ILE A 144 1.74 18.68 5.91
CA ILE A 144 2.15 18.83 4.50
C ILE A 144 2.87 20.18 4.28
N ALA A 145 2.28 21.28 4.76
CA ALA A 145 2.82 22.62 4.58
C ALA A 145 4.20 22.81 5.21
N ALA A 146 4.50 22.12 6.31
CA ALA A 146 5.78 22.20 6.99
C ALA A 146 6.98 21.74 6.16
N ARG A 147 6.77 20.80 5.21
CA ARG A 147 7.83 20.17 4.40
C ARG A 147 9.04 19.68 5.19
N ASP A 148 8.81 19.28 6.45
CA ASP A 148 9.84 18.76 7.34
C ASP A 148 9.34 17.47 8.01
N ARG A 149 10.09 16.38 7.80
CA ARG A 149 9.79 15.07 8.37
C ARG A 149 9.78 15.10 9.90
N LYS A 150 10.50 16.05 10.52
CA LYS A 150 10.52 16.22 11.98
C LYS A 150 9.17 16.59 12.54
N GLU A 151 8.35 17.36 11.82
CA GLU A 151 7.01 17.73 12.30
C GLU A 151 6.10 16.52 12.47
N LEU A 152 6.08 15.61 11.49
CA LEU A 152 5.37 14.34 11.65
C LEU A 152 5.98 13.49 12.78
N ALA A 153 7.29 13.52 12.97
CA ALA A 153 7.97 12.69 13.99
C ALA A 153 7.62 13.11 15.43
N LYS A 154 7.17 14.35 15.66
CA LYS A 154 6.70 14.82 16.96
C LYS A 154 5.41 14.15 17.40
N VAL A 155 4.57 13.73 16.44
CA VAL A 155 3.21 13.27 16.71
C VAL A 155 2.97 11.81 16.32
N ALA A 156 3.77 11.24 15.42
CA ALA A 156 3.56 9.88 14.93
C ALA A 156 4.85 9.14 14.58
N LEU A 157 4.94 7.88 15.03
CA LEU A 157 5.95 6.92 14.61
C LEU A 157 5.49 6.15 13.38
N SER A 158 6.40 5.90 12.44
CA SER A 158 6.08 5.20 11.19
C SER A 158 5.36 3.87 11.45
N ALA A 159 4.22 3.65 10.80
CA ALA A 159 3.43 2.44 11.01
C ALA A 159 4.27 1.19 10.66
N PRO A 160 4.13 0.05 11.36
CA PRO A 160 4.88 -1.18 11.04
C PRO A 160 4.69 -1.66 9.59
N PRO A 161 5.65 -2.38 8.99
CA PRO A 161 5.58 -2.74 7.57
C PRO A 161 4.61 -3.90 7.27
N HIS A 162 4.35 -4.80 8.21
CA HIS A 162 3.63 -6.06 7.97
C HIS A 162 2.15 -5.87 7.59
N GLY A 163 1.55 -4.72 7.89
CA GLY A 163 0.20 -4.37 7.43
C GLY A 163 0.15 -3.82 6.01
N LEU A 164 1.29 -3.52 5.36
CA LEU A 164 1.34 -2.86 4.05
C LEU A 164 1.46 -3.86 2.90
N TYR A 165 0.63 -3.66 1.88
CA TYR A 165 0.57 -4.46 0.66
C TYR A 165 0.62 -3.57 -0.57
N LEU A 166 1.41 -3.98 -1.57
CA LEU A 166 1.26 -3.47 -2.92
C LEU A 166 0.16 -4.29 -3.61
N MET A 167 -0.97 -3.66 -3.92
CA MET A 167 -2.13 -4.33 -4.51
C MET A 167 -2.05 -4.38 -6.02
N SER A 168 -1.72 -3.25 -6.65
CA SER A 168 -1.55 -3.17 -8.09
C SER A 168 -0.50 -2.13 -8.49
N VAL A 169 0.10 -2.37 -9.65
CA VAL A 169 0.84 -1.38 -10.41
C VAL A 169 0.13 -1.26 -11.74
N ASN A 170 -0.43 -0.08 -12.00
CA ASN A 170 -1.23 0.15 -13.18
C ASN A 170 -0.32 0.72 -14.28
N TYR A 171 -0.40 0.13 -15.46
CA TYR A 171 0.34 0.52 -16.66
C TYR A 171 -0.64 0.99 -17.73
N ASP A 172 -0.09 1.56 -18.80
CA ASP A 172 -0.84 1.74 -20.03
C ASP A 172 -1.18 0.36 -20.64
N GLU A 173 -2.42 0.12 -21.05
CA GLU A 173 -2.77 -1.17 -21.66
C GLU A 173 -2.00 -1.39 -22.97
N GLU A 174 -1.71 -0.31 -23.70
CA GLU A 174 -1.00 -0.42 -24.98
C GLU A 174 0.44 -0.90 -24.83
N ILE A 175 1.13 -0.49 -23.75
CA ILE A 175 2.52 -0.91 -23.51
C ILE A 175 2.62 -2.36 -23.05
N LEU A 176 1.53 -2.91 -22.51
CA LEU A 176 1.43 -4.31 -22.10
C LEU A 176 1.02 -5.24 -23.25
N LYS A 177 0.57 -4.72 -24.40
CA LYS A 177 0.21 -5.56 -25.55
C LYS A 177 1.46 -6.28 -26.07
N PRO A 178 1.46 -7.62 -26.11
CA PRO A 178 2.60 -8.37 -26.58
C PRO A 178 2.85 -8.07 -28.08
N PRO A 179 4.10 -8.13 -28.55
CA PRO A 179 4.42 -8.09 -29.97
C PRO A 179 3.66 -9.16 -30.77
N GLU A 180 3.37 -8.89 -32.04
CA GLU A 180 2.73 -9.86 -32.93
C GLU A 180 3.57 -11.16 -33.02
N GLY A 181 2.90 -12.31 -32.99
CA GLY A 181 3.56 -13.63 -32.97
C GLY A 181 4.12 -14.07 -31.61
N SER A 182 3.92 -13.29 -30.54
CA SER A 182 4.33 -13.69 -29.19
C SER A 182 3.57 -14.91 -28.66
N PRO A 183 4.18 -15.73 -27.79
CA PRO A 183 3.47 -16.80 -27.10
C PRO A 183 2.32 -16.24 -26.25
N PRO A 184 1.25 -17.03 -26.03
CA PRO A 184 0.12 -16.61 -25.21
C PRO A 184 0.55 -16.38 -23.76
N ILE A 185 -0.20 -15.53 -23.06
CA ILE A 185 -0.02 -15.27 -21.63
C ILE A 185 -0.16 -16.59 -20.85
N SER A 186 0.80 -16.87 -19.98
CA SER A 186 0.78 -18.02 -19.09
C SER A 186 0.36 -17.59 -17.69
N PHE A 187 -0.84 -17.98 -17.26
CA PHE A 187 -1.38 -17.68 -15.92
C PHE A 187 -0.94 -18.68 -14.83
N GLY A 188 0.13 -19.43 -15.08
CA GLY A 188 0.49 -20.60 -14.27
C GLY A 188 -0.55 -21.73 -14.38
N ARG A 189 -0.21 -22.93 -13.92
CA ARG A 189 -1.21 -24.00 -13.74
C ARG A 189 -1.90 -23.79 -12.40
N THR A 190 -3.11 -23.23 -12.40
CA THR A 190 -4.01 -23.30 -11.25
C THR A 190 -4.56 -24.71 -11.17
N HIS A 191 -3.92 -25.58 -10.37
CA HIS A 191 -4.56 -26.82 -9.96
C HIS A 191 -5.69 -26.45 -8.99
N HIS A 192 -6.92 -26.43 -9.49
CA HIS A 192 -8.08 -26.57 -8.62
C HIS A 192 -8.01 -27.98 -8.01
N LEU A 193 -7.57 -28.08 -6.76
CA LEU A 193 -7.73 -29.29 -5.97
C LEU A 193 -9.22 -29.43 -5.62
N SER A 194 -10.00 -30.04 -6.51
CA SER A 194 -11.44 -30.22 -6.32
C SER A 194 -11.79 -31.31 -5.29
N LYS A 195 -10.81 -32.07 -4.79
CA LYS A 195 -11.01 -33.11 -3.77
C LYS A 195 -9.83 -33.17 -2.81
N CYS A 196 -10.00 -32.57 -1.63
CA CYS A 196 -9.20 -32.92 -0.46
C CYS A 196 -9.73 -34.26 0.06
N LYS A 197 -9.11 -35.38 -0.32
CA LYS A 197 -9.29 -36.63 0.43
C LYS A 197 -8.49 -36.48 1.72
N LEU A 198 -9.13 -35.92 2.76
CA LEU A 198 -8.66 -36.08 4.13
C LEU A 198 -8.85 -37.56 4.47
N THR A 199 -7.76 -38.33 4.41
CA THR A 199 -7.72 -39.62 5.09
C THR A 199 -7.60 -39.29 6.56
N LEU A 200 -8.72 -39.35 7.28
CA LEU A 200 -8.76 -39.30 8.73
C LEU A 200 -7.88 -40.45 9.26
N TYR A 201 -6.86 -40.11 10.03
CA TYR A 201 -6.25 -40.99 11.01
C TYR A 201 -6.56 -40.42 12.39
#